data_AF-A0A740PVF6-F1
#
_entry.id   AF-A0A740PVF6-F1
#
_cell.length_a   1.000
_cell.length_b   1.000
_cell.length_c   1.000
_cell.angle_alpha   90.00
_cell.angle_beta   90.00
_cell.angle_gamma   90.00
#
_symmetry.space_group_name_H-M   'P 1'
#
loop_
_entity.id
_entity.type
_entity.pdbx_description
1 polymer ?
#
loop_
_entity_poly.entity_id
_entity_poly.type
_entity_poly.pdbx_seq_one_letter_code
_entity_poly.pdbx_strand_id
1 'polypeptide(L)'
;MSLNEYTGLTVELTVARIADYGYFLTDGEEDVLLHSNDTDRTFEEGEKAEVFLFVDSRGRLTATTTIPKVTVGQYGWVPVVDVKPGVGIFLDIGISKDILLGEEDLPVMKNVWPQKGDLLYITLRV
;
A
#
# COMPACT_ATOMS: atom_id res chain seq x y z
N MET A 1 -12.45 -13.06 10.26
CA MET A 1 -12.81 -11.87 9.43
C MET A 1 -11.81 -11.87 8.30
N SER A 2 -12.18 -11.55 7.05
CA SER A 2 -11.20 -11.71 5.96
C SER A 2 -10.14 -10.62 6.03
N LEU A 3 -8.88 -10.95 5.79
CA LEU A 3 -7.78 -9.99 5.74
C LEU A 3 -8.01 -8.90 4.69
N ASN A 4 -8.83 -9.18 3.66
CA ASN A 4 -9.22 -8.19 2.66
C ASN A 4 -10.00 -7.01 3.25
N GLU A 5 -10.73 -7.20 4.35
CA GLU A 5 -11.47 -6.12 5.04
C GLU A 5 -10.52 -5.07 5.66
N TYR A 6 -9.25 -5.43 5.84
CA TYR A 6 -8.20 -4.57 6.38
C TYR A 6 -7.29 -3.96 5.29
N THR A 7 -7.66 -4.08 4.01
CA THR A 7 -6.90 -3.44 2.93
C THR A 7 -6.82 -1.93 3.17
N GLY A 8 -5.63 -1.36 3.03
CA GLY A 8 -5.38 0.06 3.27
C GLY A 8 -5.26 0.45 4.75
N LEU A 9 -5.17 -0.55 5.65
CA LEU A 9 -4.95 -0.37 7.09
C LEU A 9 -3.67 -1.07 7.55
N THR A 10 -3.20 -0.65 8.73
CA THR A 10 -2.10 -1.29 9.45
C THR A 10 -2.66 -2.29 10.45
N VAL A 11 -2.13 -3.51 10.45
CA VAL A 11 -2.53 -4.60 11.35
C VAL A 11 -1.30 -5.32 11.91
N GLU A 12 -1.45 -5.99 13.05
CA GLU A 12 -0.42 -6.85 13.62
C GLU A 12 -0.74 -8.31 13.25
N LEU A 13 0.16 -8.99 12.54
CA LEU A 13 0.03 -10.38 12.12
C LEU A 13 1.19 -11.23 12.64
N THR A 14 1.01 -12.54 12.73
CA THR A 14 2.04 -13.46 13.20
C THR A 14 2.73 -14.15 12.02
N VAL A 15 4.05 -14.31 12.07
CA VAL A 15 4.80 -15.05 11.04
C VAL A 15 4.49 -16.54 11.18
N ALA A 16 3.74 -17.08 10.23
CA ALA A 16 3.34 -18.49 10.21
C ALA A 16 4.46 -19.39 9.66
N ARG A 17 5.16 -18.93 8.62
CA ARG A 17 6.26 -19.65 7.97
C ARG A 17 7.18 -18.70 7.21
N ILE A 18 8.45 -19.08 7.10
CA ILE A 18 9.47 -18.37 6.33
C ILE A 18 9.69 -19.08 4.98
N ALA A 19 9.79 -18.31 3.90
CA ALA A 19 10.10 -18.78 2.57
C ALA A 19 11.27 -17.97 1.97
N ASP A 20 11.89 -18.48 0.90
CA ASP A 20 13.08 -17.85 0.28
C ASP A 20 12.83 -16.41 -0.21
N TYR A 21 11.58 -16.07 -0.52
CA TYR A 21 11.18 -14.76 -1.06
C TYR A 21 10.37 -13.90 -0.08
N GLY A 22 10.24 -14.31 1.19
CA GLY A 22 9.51 -13.53 2.19
C GLY A 22 8.88 -14.36 3.30
N TYR A 23 7.89 -13.76 3.95
CA TYR A 23 7.25 -14.28 5.15
C TYR A 23 5.75 -14.42 4.90
N PHE A 24 5.16 -15.55 5.29
CA PHE A 24 3.71 -15.65 5.34
C PHE A 24 3.24 -15.21 6.72
N LEU A 25 2.44 -14.15 6.74
CA LEU A 25 1.85 -13.58 7.95
C LEU A 25 0.40 -14.04 8.07
N THR A 26 -0.03 -14.39 9.27
CA THR A 26 -1.36 -14.95 9.53
C THR A 26 -2.07 -14.24 10.68
N ASP A 27 -3.39 -14.17 10.60
CA ASP A 27 -4.27 -13.85 11.73
C ASP A 27 -4.81 -15.11 12.42
N GLY A 28 -4.40 -16.30 11.96
CA GLY A 28 -4.89 -17.60 12.41
C GLY A 28 -5.97 -18.22 11.52
N GLU A 29 -6.56 -17.46 10.60
CA GLU A 29 -7.55 -17.93 9.62
C GLU A 29 -7.01 -17.84 8.19
N GLU A 30 -6.42 -16.69 7.82
CA GLU A 30 -5.91 -16.39 6.48
C GLU A 30 -4.42 -16.02 6.52
N ASP A 31 -3.71 -16.28 5.41
CA ASP A 31 -2.29 -15.95 5.24
C ASP A 31 -2.12 -14.86 4.17
N VAL A 32 -1.22 -13.92 4.41
CA VAL A 32 -0.77 -12.91 3.45
C VAL A 32 0.75 -12.94 3.30
N LEU A 33 1.26 -12.63 2.11
CA LEU A 33 2.70 -12.57 1.85
C LEU A 33 3.27 -11.19 2.23
N LEU A 34 4.32 -11.17 3.03
CA LEU A 34 5.27 -10.07 3.16
C LEU A 34 6.50 -10.42 2.33
N HIS A 35 6.66 -9.82 1.15
CA HIS A 35 7.82 -10.09 0.31
C HIS A 35 9.10 -9.52 0.97
N SER A 36 10.24 -10.16 0.75
CA SER A 36 11.52 -9.71 1.32
C SER A 36 11.93 -8.29 0.91
N ASN A 37 11.44 -7.83 -0.24
CA ASN A 37 11.63 -6.45 -0.73
C ASN A 37 10.75 -5.41 -0.01
N ASP A 38 9.73 -5.85 0.71
CA ASP A 38 8.75 -4.99 1.39
C ASP A 38 9.03 -4.90 2.91
N THR A 39 10.21 -5.34 3.34
CA THR A 39 10.73 -5.22 4.71
C THR A 39 12.24 -4.97 4.71
N ASP A 40 12.72 -4.21 5.68
CA ASP A 40 14.15 -3.93 5.91
C ASP A 40 14.78 -4.83 7.00
N ARG A 41 13.96 -5.68 7.63
CA ARG A 41 14.39 -6.60 8.69
C ARG A 41 13.98 -8.04 8.43
N THR A 42 14.65 -8.94 9.14
CA THR A 42 14.31 -10.36 9.22
C THR A 42 13.35 -10.64 10.37
N PHE A 43 12.54 -11.67 10.20
CA PHE A 43 11.59 -12.16 11.20
C PHE A 43 11.82 -13.64 11.52
N GLU A 44 11.46 -14.03 12.74
CA GLU A 44 11.42 -15.43 13.16
C GLU A 44 9.99 -16.00 13.08
N GLU A 45 9.85 -17.32 12.92
CA GLU A 45 8.54 -17.97 13.00
C GLU A 45 7.90 -17.76 14.38
N GLY A 46 6.62 -17.38 14.40
CA GLY A 46 5.90 -17.01 15.61
C GLY A 46 6.11 -15.56 16.06
N GLU A 47 7.01 -14.80 15.42
CA GLU A 47 7.16 -13.37 15.69
C GLU A 47 5.94 -12.58 15.17
N LYS A 48 5.59 -11.50 15.86
CA LYS A 48 4.58 -10.56 15.42
C LYS A 48 5.17 -9.45 14.55
N ALA A 49 4.50 -9.10 13.47
CA ALA A 49 4.88 -8.04 12.56
C ALA A 49 3.72 -7.05 12.40
N GLU A 50 3.98 -5.77 12.65
CA GLU A 50 3.08 -4.69 12.27
C GLU A 50 3.27 -4.39 10.77
N VAL A 51 2.20 -4.53 9.99
CA VAL A 51 2.24 -4.42 8.53
C VAL A 51 1.07 -3.62 7.98
N PHE A 52 1.33 -2.91 6.90
CA PHE A 52 0.31 -2.28 6.07
C PHE A 52 -0.14 -3.25 4.98
N LEU A 53 -1.45 -3.48 4.88
CA LEU A 53 -2.04 -4.37 3.88
C LEU A 53 -2.44 -3.59 2.63
N PHE A 54 -2.03 -4.07 1.46
CA PHE A 54 -2.37 -3.46 0.18
C PHE A 54 -2.52 -4.50 -0.92
N VAL A 55 -3.14 -4.09 -2.02
CA VAL A 55 -3.26 -4.93 -3.21
C VAL A 55 -2.07 -4.65 -4.14
N ASP A 56 -1.34 -5.69 -4.55
CA ASP A 56 -0.20 -5.56 -5.47
C ASP A 56 -0.65 -5.21 -6.91
N SER A 57 0.27 -5.20 -7.87
CA SER A 57 -0.05 -4.97 -9.29
C SER A 57 -0.77 -6.14 -9.97
N ARG A 58 -0.84 -7.31 -9.32
CA ARG A 58 -1.49 -8.53 -9.81
C ARG A 58 -2.85 -8.77 -9.17
N GLY A 59 -3.35 -7.82 -8.36
CA GLY A 59 -4.65 -7.94 -7.69
C GLY A 59 -4.62 -8.85 -6.45
N ARG A 60 -3.44 -9.11 -5.88
CA ARG A 60 -3.29 -9.96 -4.69
C ARG A 60 -3.10 -9.10 -3.45
N LEU A 61 -3.78 -9.46 -2.36
CA LEU A 61 -3.50 -8.90 -1.04
C LEU A 61 -2.06 -9.26 -0.62
N THR A 62 -1.30 -8.28 -0.18
CA THR A 62 0.08 -8.40 0.24
C THR A 62 0.33 -7.45 1.42
N ALA A 63 1.45 -7.66 2.11
CA ALA A 63 1.86 -6.87 3.27
C ALA A 63 3.20 -6.18 3.03
N THR A 64 3.41 -5.04 3.69
CA THR A 64 4.72 -4.38 3.85
C THR A 64 4.90 -3.90 5.29
N THR A 65 6.13 -3.91 5.80
CA THR A 65 6.44 -3.27 7.09
C THR A 65 6.63 -1.75 6.95
N THR A 66 6.65 -1.24 5.71
CA THR A 66 6.68 0.20 5.46
C THR A 66 5.29 0.78 5.66
N ILE A 67 5.07 1.43 6.80
CA ILE A 67 3.78 2.04 7.11
C ILE A 67 3.69 3.42 6.42
N PRO A 68 2.77 3.60 5.45
CA PRO A 68 2.61 4.87 4.76
C PRO A 68 2.04 5.94 5.70
N LYS A 69 2.34 7.21 5.40
CA LYS A 69 1.78 8.36 6.15
C LYS A 69 0.29 8.58 5.91
N VAL A 70 -0.26 7.93 4.87
CA VAL A 70 -1.67 7.98 4.50
C VAL A 70 -2.25 6.57 4.54
N THR A 71 -3.40 6.42 5.17
CA THR A 71 -4.14 5.16 5.27
C THR A 71 -5.63 5.44 5.06
N VAL A 72 -6.47 4.41 5.08
CA VAL A 72 -7.92 4.61 5.00
C VAL A 72 -8.40 5.42 6.22
N GLY A 73 -9.01 6.58 5.96
CA GLY A 73 -9.52 7.48 6.99
C GLY A 73 -8.47 8.42 7.61
N GLN A 74 -7.18 8.20 7.33
CA GLN A 74 -6.10 9.10 7.75
C GLN A 74 -5.56 9.89 6.55
N TYR A 75 -5.61 11.21 6.65
CA TYR A 75 -5.15 12.10 5.61
C TYR A 75 -3.68 12.49 5.76
N GLY A 76 -3.00 12.70 4.65
CA GLY A 76 -1.61 13.12 4.63
C GLY A 76 -1.18 13.65 3.27
N TRP A 77 -0.05 14.35 3.27
CA TRP A 77 0.57 14.89 2.07
C TRP A 77 1.46 13.85 1.40
N VAL A 78 1.26 13.65 0.10
CA VAL A 78 2.02 12.71 -0.72
C VAL A 78 2.45 13.37 -2.04
N PRO A 79 3.67 13.09 -2.54
CA PRO A 79 4.13 13.64 -3.80
C PRO A 79 3.51 12.94 -5.02
N VAL A 80 3.26 13.73 -6.06
CA VAL A 80 2.97 13.25 -7.41
C VAL A 80 4.28 12.80 -8.04
N VAL A 81 4.36 11.52 -8.42
CA VAL A 81 5.56 10.93 -9.02
C VAL A 81 5.48 10.78 -10.53
N ASP A 82 4.26 10.68 -11.07
CA ASP A 82 4.02 10.61 -12.52
C ASP A 82 2.61 11.11 -12.90
N VAL A 83 2.46 11.55 -14.15
CA VAL A 83 1.18 11.98 -14.72
C VAL A 83 1.01 11.30 -16.08
N LYS A 84 -0.02 10.47 -16.22
CA LYS A 84 -0.29 9.72 -17.45
C LYS A 84 -1.62 10.15 -18.07
N PRO A 85 -1.59 10.84 -19.24
CA PRO A 85 -2.81 11.20 -19.96
C PRO A 85 -3.68 9.98 -20.28
N GLY A 86 -4.97 10.04 -19.99
CA GLY A 86 -5.90 8.93 -20.22
C GLY A 86 -5.94 7.89 -19.09
N VAL A 87 -5.15 8.08 -18.03
CA VAL A 87 -5.09 7.19 -16.86
C VAL A 87 -5.31 7.98 -15.56
N GLY A 88 -4.53 9.04 -15.34
CA GLY A 88 -4.57 9.82 -14.10
C GLY A 88 -3.18 10.21 -13.61
N ILE A 89 -3.05 10.42 -12.30
CA ILE A 89 -1.78 10.76 -11.65
C ILE A 89 -1.37 9.67 -10.66
N PHE A 90 -0.07 9.46 -10.53
CA PHE A 90 0.52 8.48 -9.62
C PHE A 90 1.13 9.19 -8.42
N LEU A 91 0.83 8.67 -7.24
CA LEU A 91 1.18 9.23 -5.93
C LEU A 91 2.05 8.24 -5.16
N ASP A 92 3.15 8.73 -4.61
CA ASP A 92 4.02 7.92 -3.76
C ASP A 92 3.62 8.07 -2.29
N ILE A 93 3.14 6.97 -1.69
CA ILE A 93 2.75 6.92 -0.28
C ILE A 93 3.84 6.35 0.62
N GLY A 94 5.00 5.99 0.05
CA GLY A 94 6.15 5.42 0.72
C GLY A 94 6.29 3.90 0.61
N ILE A 95 5.35 3.21 -0.05
CA ILE A 95 5.42 1.74 -0.26
C ILE A 95 5.97 1.42 -1.65
N SER A 96 6.22 0.13 -1.94
CA SER A 96 6.73 -0.34 -3.23
C SER A 96 5.78 -0.16 -4.43
N LYS A 97 4.58 0.38 -4.20
CA LYS A 97 3.52 0.60 -5.18
C LYS A 97 3.02 2.05 -5.12
N ASP A 98 3.07 2.73 -6.26
CA ASP A 98 2.42 4.02 -6.44
C ASP A 98 0.89 3.86 -6.48
N ILE A 99 0.19 4.82 -5.87
CA ILE A 99 -1.26 4.88 -5.85
C ILE A 99 -1.75 5.71 -7.04
N LEU A 100 -2.73 5.17 -7.77
CA LEU A 100 -3.38 5.88 -8.86
C LEU A 100 -4.52 6.74 -8.32
N LEU A 101 -4.49 8.04 -8.59
CA LEU A 101 -5.67 8.89 -8.60
C LEU A 101 -6.16 8.99 -10.06
N GLY A 102 -7.29 8.37 -10.33
CA GLY A 102 -7.85 8.24 -11.68
C GLY A 102 -8.23 9.57 -12.30
N GLU A 103 -8.26 9.62 -13.64
CA GLU A 103 -8.72 10.79 -14.40
C GLU A 103 -10.15 11.22 -14.03
N GLU A 104 -10.99 10.29 -13.58
CA GLU A 104 -12.37 10.53 -13.12
C GLU A 104 -12.49 11.37 -11.86
N ASP A 105 -11.46 11.34 -10.99
CA ASP A 105 -11.41 12.11 -9.75
C ASP A 105 -10.67 13.44 -9.93
N LEU A 106 -10.14 13.70 -11.13
CA LEU A 106 -9.41 14.91 -11.47
C LEU A 106 -10.30 15.93 -12.21
N PRO A 107 -9.93 17.23 -12.19
CA PRO A 107 -10.64 18.23 -12.97
C PRO A 107 -10.68 17.89 -14.46
N VAL A 108 -11.80 18.15 -15.13
CA VAL A 108 -11.96 17.95 -16.60
C VAL A 108 -10.89 18.73 -17.39
N MET A 109 -10.47 19.89 -16.87
CA MET A 109 -9.44 20.72 -17.47
C MET A 109 -8.04 20.14 -17.16
N LYS A 110 -7.44 19.44 -18.13
CA LYS A 110 -6.14 18.75 -17.95
C LYS A 110 -4.96 19.66 -17.63
N ASN A 111 -5.04 20.93 -18.02
CA ASN A 111 -3.99 21.91 -17.76
C ASN A 111 -3.88 22.34 -16.29
N VAL A 112 -4.87 22.03 -15.45
CA VAL A 112 -4.83 22.30 -13.99
C VAL A 112 -4.50 21.06 -13.17
N TRP A 113 -4.14 19.96 -13.82
CA TRP A 113 -3.76 18.75 -13.10
C TRP A 113 -2.47 18.97 -12.29
N PRO A 114 -2.38 18.38 -11.09
CA PRO A 114 -1.12 18.30 -10.35
C PRO A 114 -0.01 17.74 -11.24
N GLN A 115 1.17 18.34 -11.17
CA GLN A 115 2.35 17.95 -11.92
C GLN A 115 3.30 17.13 -11.04
N LYS A 116 4.21 16.39 -11.68
CA LYS A 116 5.26 15.66 -10.97
C LYS A 116 6.04 16.61 -10.04
N GLY A 117 6.13 16.24 -8.77
CA GLY A 117 6.75 17.03 -7.71
C GLY A 117 5.78 17.84 -6.85
N ASP A 118 4.52 18.03 -7.30
CA ASP A 118 3.49 18.63 -6.46
C ASP A 118 3.10 17.70 -5.31
N LEU A 119 2.52 18.26 -4.24
CA LEU A 119 2.00 17.52 -3.10
C LEU A 119 0.47 17.55 -3.11
N LEU A 120 -0.15 16.40 -2.82
CA LEU A 120 -1.59 16.28 -2.62
C LEU A 120 -1.93 15.80 -1.22
N TYR A 121 -2.99 16.37 -0.65
CA TYR A 121 -3.54 15.95 0.64
C TYR A 121 -4.66 14.94 0.39
N ILE A 122 -4.38 13.66 0.62
CA ILE A 122 -5.28 12.55 0.27
C ILE A 122 -5.53 11.62 1.45
N THR A 123 -6.53 10.75 1.31
CA THR A 123 -6.72 9.52 2.08
C THR A 123 -6.98 8.37 1.12
N LEU A 124 -6.75 7.13 1.56
CA LEU A 124 -7.00 5.95 0.73
C LEU A 124 -8.48 5.55 0.80
N ARG A 125 -8.97 5.01 -0.32
CA ARG A 125 -10.28 4.37 -0.44
C ARG A 125 -10.08 2.96 -0.99
N VAL A 126 -10.76 1.99 -0.38
CA VAL A 126 -10.80 0.59 -0.78
C VAL A 126 -12.19 0.19 -1.26
#